data_AF-A0A1F9NMP3-F1
#
_entry.id   AF-A0A1F9NMP3-F1
#
_cell.length_a   1.000
_cell.length_b   1.000
_cell.length_c   1.000
_cell.angle_alpha   90.00
_cell.angle_beta   90.00
_cell.angle_gamma   90.00
#
_symmetry.space_group_name_H-M   'P 1'
#
loop_
_entity.id
_entity.type
_entity.pdbx_description
1 polymer ?
#
loop_
_entity_poly.entity_id
_entity_poly.type
_entity_poly.pdbx_seq_one_letter_code
_entity_poly.pdbx_strand_id
1 'polypeptide(L)' 'MEQIEKVVTQAHCLFGEPSIFEVFDLPSHQEVIQKLTEFYGPVDVGKVERYIDILDQLRFL' A
#
# COMPACT_ATOMS: atom_id res chain seq x y z
N MET A 1 4.53 5.65 18.61
CA MET A 1 3.21 5.88 17.96
C MET A 1 3.33 6.81 16.76
N GLU A 2 3.98 7.97 16.87
CA GLU A 2 4.02 8.96 15.77
C GLU A 2 4.59 8.48 14.42
N GLN A 3 5.49 7.49 14.40
CA GLN A 3 6.11 7.03 13.15
C GLN A 3 5.17 6.12 12.35
N ILE A 4 4.48 5.18 12.99
CA ILE A 4 3.51 4.30 12.34
C ILE A 4 2.37 5.14 11.73
N GLU A 5 1.82 6.09 12.48
CA GLU A 5 0.75 6.97 11.99
C GLU A 5 1.17 7.79 10.76
N LYS A 6 2.42 8.28 10.73
CA LYS A 6 2.96 8.99 9.56
C LYS A 6 3.06 8.08 8.34
N VAL A 7 3.55 6.85 8.51
CA VAL A 7 3.72 5.90 7.40
C VAL A 7 2.35 5.42 6.88
N VAL A 8 1.38 5.16 7.77
CA VAL A 8 -0.01 4.86 7.40
C VAL A 8 -0.65 6.04 6.63
N THR A 9 -0.43 7.27 7.09
CA THR A 9 -0.94 8.47 6.40
C THR A 9 -0.37 8.59 4.98
N GLN A 10 0.90 8.25 4.77
CA GLN A 10 1.51 8.27 3.42
C GLN A 10 0.86 7.24 2.49
N ALA A 11 0.58 6.03 2.98
CA ALA A 11 -0.15 5.02 2.21
C ALA A 11 -1.57 5.49 1.87
N HIS A 12 -2.28 6.12 2.83
CA HIS A 12 -3.60 6.70 2.58
C HIS A 12 -3.58 7.81 1.53
N CYS A 13 -2.53 8.64 1.48
CA CYS A 13 -2.38 9.65 0.44
C CYS A 13 -2.25 9.05 -0.97
N LEU A 14 -1.79 7.81 -1.10
CA LEU A 14 -1.68 7.13 -2.39
C LEU A 14 -3.00 6.47 -2.77
N PHE A 15 -3.47 5.49 -2.01
CA PHE A 15 -4.63 4.67 -2.40
C PHE A 15 -5.85 4.81 -1.47
N GLY A 16 -5.75 5.60 -0.40
CA GLY A 16 -6.84 5.79 0.57
C GLY A 16 -6.89 4.72 1.66
N GLU A 17 -7.63 4.99 2.73
CA GLU A 17 -7.76 4.12 3.92
C GLU A 17 -8.07 2.63 3.65
N PRO A 18 -9.05 2.29 2.78
CA PRO A 18 -9.44 0.89 2.61
C PRO A 18 -8.34 0.01 2.01
N SER A 19 -7.43 0.62 1.26
CA SER A 19 -6.43 -0.12 0.49
C SER A 19 -5.38 -0.81 1.34
N ILE A 20 -5.05 -0.30 2.54
CA ILE A 20 -4.01 -0.90 3.39
C ILE A 20 -4.52 -2.24 3.93
N PHE A 21 -5.71 -2.28 4.52
CA PHE A 21 -6.24 -3.48 5.17
C PHE A 21 -6.44 -4.64 4.19
N GLU A 22 -6.73 -4.35 2.93
CA GLU A 22 -6.98 -5.35 1.89
C GLU A 22 -5.70 -5.96 1.30
N VAL A 23 -4.55 -5.30 1.48
CA VAL A 23 -3.29 -5.70 0.82
C VAL A 23 -2.11 -5.89 1.76
N PHE A 24 -2.23 -5.47 3.03
CA PHE A 24 -1.14 -5.51 4.00
C PHE A 24 -0.65 -6.94 4.30
N ASP A 25 -1.55 -7.92 4.30
CA ASP A 25 -1.22 -9.33 4.55
C ASP A 25 -0.88 -10.12 3.26
N LEU A 26 -0.91 -9.48 2.09
CA LEU A 26 -0.60 -10.18 0.83
C LEU A 26 0.89 -10.51 0.75
N PRO A 27 1.26 -11.78 0.47
CA PRO A 27 2.63 -12.24 0.64
C PRO A 27 3.57 -11.77 -0.48
N SER A 28 3.05 -11.25 -1.59
CA SER A 28 3.84 -10.82 -2.73
C SER A 28 3.44 -9.44 -3.26
N HIS A 29 4.43 -8.71 -3.80
CA HIS A 29 4.20 -7.45 -4.51
C HIS A 29 3.23 -7.62 -5.69
N GLN A 30 3.28 -8.77 -6.37
CA GLN A 30 2.39 -9.06 -7.49
C GLN A 30 0.92 -9.14 -7.07
N GLU A 31 0.62 -9.77 -5.94
CA GLU A 31 -0.75 -9.82 -5.42
C GLU A 31 -1.25 -8.44 -4.98
N VAL A 32 -0.38 -7.61 -4.38
CA VAL A 32 -0.70 -6.21 -4.08
C VAL A 32 -1.06 -5.45 -5.35
N ILE A 33 -0.25 -5.56 -6.41
CA ILE A 33 -0.51 -4.89 -7.70
C ILE A 33 -1.85 -5.36 -8.30
N GLN A 34 -2.11 -6.67 -8.29
CA GLN A 34 -3.37 -7.22 -8.81
C GLN A 34 -4.56 -6.67 -8.03
N LYS A 35 -4.51 -6.71 -6.69
CA LYS A 35 -5.60 -6.23 -5.84
C LYS A 35 -5.86 -4.73 -6.01
N LEU A 36 -4.81 -3.92 -6.08
CA LEU A 36 -4.93 -2.49 -6.37
C LEU A 36 -5.52 -2.24 -7.76
N THR A 37 -5.16 -3.05 -8.76
CA THR A 37 -5.73 -2.95 -10.11
C THR A 37 -7.21 -3.32 -10.13
N GLU A 38 -7.64 -4.30 -9.32
CA GLU A 38 -9.07 -4.66 -9.17
C GLU A 38 -9.89 -3.52 -8.56
N PHE A 39 -9.37 -2.84 -7.54
CA PHE A 39 -10.08 -1.77 -6.85
C PHE A 39 -10.11 -0.45 -7.63
N TYR A 40 -8.98 -0.07 -8.24
CA TYR A 40 -8.78 1.26 -8.80
C TYR A 40 -8.70 1.27 -10.33
N GLY A 41 -8.78 0.11 -10.98
CA GLY A 41 -8.51 -0.04 -12.41
C GLY A 41 -7.01 0.09 -12.73
N PRO A 42 -6.63 0.46 -13.96
CA PRO A 42 -5.24 0.67 -14.32
C PRO A 42 -4.56 1.69 -13.39
N VAL A 43 -3.55 1.24 -12.66
CA VAL A 43 -2.81 2.05 -11.69
C VAL A 43 -1.46 2.49 -12.26
N ASP A 44 -1.01 3.68 -11.86
CA ASP A 44 0.32 4.18 -12.18
C ASP A 44 1.40 3.33 -11.48
N VAL A 45 2.35 2.80 -12.26
CA VAL A 45 3.38 1.87 -11.75
C VAL A 45 4.23 2.53 -10.66
N GLY A 46 4.68 3.76 -10.88
CA GLY A 46 5.53 4.49 -9.93
C GLY A 46 4.79 4.84 -8.63
N LYS A 47 3.46 4.99 -8.67
CA LYS A 47 2.61 5.14 -7.50
C LYS A 47 2.49 3.84 -6.71
N VAL A 48 2.36 2.70 -7.39
CA VAL A 48 2.26 1.38 -6.75
C VAL A 48 3.57 0.97 -6.11
N GLU A 49 4.71 1.19 -6.77
CA GLU A 49 6.03 0.92 -6.19
C GLU A 49 6.24 1.66 -4.87
N ARG A 50 5.95 2.97 -4.83
CA ARG A 50 6.03 3.76 -3.59
C ARG A 50 5.09 3.25 -2.50
N TYR A 51 3.92 2.79 -2.89
CA TYR A 51 2.95 2.25 -1.94
C TYR A 51 3.45 0.93 -1.34
N ILE A 52 4.04 0.06 -2.16
CA ILE A 52 4.67 -1.18 -1.72
C ILE A 52 5.84 -0.91 -0.77
N ASP A 53 6.69 0.08 -1.07
CA ASP A 53 7.78 0.48 -0.17
C ASP A 53 7.28 0.94 1.21
N ILE A 54 6.10 1.59 1.25
CA ILE A 54 5.45 2.01 2.49
C ILE A 54 4.88 0.79 3.24
N LEU A 55 4.27 -0.17 2.55
CA LEU A 55 3.77 -1.40 3.16
C LEU A 55 4.91 -2.22 3.76
N ASP A 56 6.04 -2.35 3.05
CA ASP A 56 7.20 -3.06 3.55
C ASP A 56 7.77 -2.36 4.79
N GLN A 57 7.86 -1.02 4.81
CA GLN A 57 8.22 -0.27 6.02
C GLN A 57 7.30 -0.57 7.21
N LEU A 58 5.98 -0.67 6.98
CA LEU A 58 5.02 -1.00 8.03
C LEU A 58 5.17 -2.44 8.57
N ARG A 59 5.61 -3.38 7.73
CA ARG A 59 5.81 -4.79 8.13
C ARG A 59 7.07 -5.02 8.98
N PHE A 60 8.06 -4.14 8.87
CA PHE A 60 9.34 -4.23 9.59
C PHE A 60 9.45 -3.30 10.81
N LEU A 61 8.38 -2.54 11.12
CA LEU A 61 8.23 -1.71 12.33
C LEU A 61 7.66 -2.50 13.51
#